data_AF-U7PAG4-F1
#
_entry.id   AF-U7PAG4-F1
#
_cell.length_a   1.000
_cell.length_b   1.000
_cell.length_c   1.000
_cell.angle_alpha   90.00
_cell.angle_beta   90.00
_cell.angle_gamma   90.00
#
_symmetry.space_group_name_H-M   'P 1'
#
loop_
_entity.id
_entity.type
_entity.pdbx_description
1 polymer ?
#
loop_
_entity_poly.entity_id
_entity_poly.type
_entity_poly.pdbx_seq_one_letter_code
_entity_poly.pdbx_strand_id
1 'polypeptide(L)'
;MKIPRRLQPLAADGPVIIDLPQAVDAAGNNGAEWMFERDVDNMRRYFGRFAPELLATDYGKEIWALYEAGELHPESRLTGRFVHDTTPVDVDELMTVIDDVRDEEARRQAALDRSDEPGVEEAAEAWQESQKGR
;
A
#
# COMPACT_ATOMS: atom_id res chain seq x y z
N MET A 1 -3.22 -29.35 -20.54
CA MET A 1 -4.58 -28.92 -20.92
C MET A 1 -4.48 -27.50 -21.45
N LYS A 2 -4.54 -27.29 -22.77
CA LYS A 2 -4.43 -25.96 -23.40
C LYS A 2 -5.83 -25.39 -23.57
N ILE A 3 -6.13 -24.29 -22.89
CA ILE A 3 -7.37 -23.54 -23.11
C ILE A 3 -7.17 -22.72 -24.39
N PRO A 4 -7.94 -22.93 -25.46
CA PRO A 4 -7.81 -22.14 -26.67
C PRO A 4 -8.40 -20.74 -26.41
N ARG A 5 -7.55 -19.70 -26.44
CA ARG A 5 -8.02 -18.31 -26.47
C ARG A 5 -8.66 -18.04 -27.83
N ARG A 6 -9.98 -18.22 -27.93
CA ARG A 6 -10.76 -17.52 -28.96
C ARG A 6 -10.73 -16.04 -28.59
N LEU A 7 -10.26 -15.17 -29.48
CA LEU A 7 -10.61 -13.75 -29.40
C LEU A 7 -12.13 -13.70 -29.51
N GLN A 8 -12.81 -13.45 -28.40
CA GLN A 8 -14.19 -12.98 -28.46
C GLN A 8 -14.14 -11.56 -29.03
N PRO A 9 -14.98 -11.22 -30.02
CA PRO A 9 -15.19 -9.82 -30.36
C PRO A 9 -15.70 -9.11 -29.09
N LEU A 10 -15.23 -7.88 -28.86
CA LEU A 10 -15.75 -7.02 -27.78
C LEU A 10 -17.28 -7.08 -27.83
N ALA A 11 -17.94 -7.41 -26.72
CA ALA A 11 -19.39 -7.38 -26.64
C ALA A 11 -19.88 -5.96 -27.02
N ALA A 12 -21.10 -5.83 -27.54
CA ALA A 12 -21.66 -4.53 -27.94
C ALA A 12 -21.64 -3.49 -26.80
N ASP A 13 -21.52 -3.98 -25.56
CA ASP A 13 -21.55 -3.22 -24.31
C ASP A 13 -20.15 -2.79 -23.83
N GLY A 14 -19.09 -3.12 -24.58
CA GLY A 14 -17.71 -2.74 -24.28
C GLY A 14 -16.86 -3.86 -23.64
N PRO A 15 -15.64 -3.51 -23.19
CA PRO A 15 -14.70 -4.48 -22.62
C PRO A 15 -15.18 -5.00 -21.25
N VAL A 16 -15.08 -6.31 -21.05
CA VAL A 16 -15.38 -6.97 -19.77
C VAL A 16 -14.07 -7.20 -19.03
N ILE A 17 -13.92 -6.62 -17.84
CA ILE A 17 -12.79 -6.90 -16.94
C ILE A 17 -13.07 -8.24 -16.25
N ILE A 18 -12.11 -9.16 -16.34
CA ILE A 18 -12.20 -10.48 -15.74
C ILE A 18 -10.97 -10.77 -14.88
N ASP A 19 -11.15 -11.64 -13.90
CA ASP A 19 -10.08 -12.18 -13.05
C ASP A 19 -9.32 -11.09 -12.27
N LEU A 20 -9.93 -10.62 -11.16
CA LEU A 20 -9.35 -9.68 -10.20
C LEU A 20 -8.98 -10.39 -8.88
N PRO A 21 -8.09 -11.40 -8.87
CA PRO A 21 -7.76 -12.14 -7.64
C PRO A 21 -6.99 -11.28 -6.62
N GLN A 22 -6.57 -10.07 -7.00
CA GLN A 22 -5.77 -9.13 -6.21
C GLN A 22 -6.51 -7.80 -5.98
N ALA A 23 -7.84 -7.77 -6.08
CA ALA A 23 -8.60 -6.55 -5.78
C ALA A 23 -8.36 -6.15 -4.31
N VAL A 24 -7.83 -4.94 -4.12
CA VAL A 24 -7.58 -4.37 -2.80
C VAL A 24 -8.48 -3.16 -2.60
N ASP A 25 -8.84 -2.90 -1.34
CA ASP A 25 -9.52 -1.66 -0.98
C ASP A 25 -8.57 -0.48 -1.15
N ALA A 26 -8.98 0.52 -1.94
CA ALA A 26 -8.20 1.70 -2.22
C ALA A 26 -8.03 2.61 -0.99
N ALA A 27 -9.00 2.63 -0.08
CA ALA A 27 -8.94 3.45 1.14
C ALA A 27 -8.15 2.77 2.28
N GLY A 28 -8.07 1.44 2.27
CA GLY A 28 -7.51 0.64 3.36
C GLY A 28 -6.12 0.05 3.08
N ASN A 29 -5.52 0.34 1.93
CA ASN A 29 -4.25 -0.26 1.53
C ASN A 29 -3.27 0.79 1.00
N ASN A 30 -2.17 1.00 1.74
CA ASN A 30 -1.09 1.93 1.35
C ASN A 30 -0.44 1.59 -0.01
N GLY A 31 -0.60 0.35 -0.49
CA GLY A 31 -0.12 -0.07 -1.81
C GLY A 31 -1.14 0.07 -2.95
N ALA A 32 -2.36 0.55 -2.67
CA ALA A 32 -3.41 0.63 -3.67
C ALA A 32 -3.07 1.58 -4.82
N GLU A 33 -2.46 2.73 -4.53
CA GLU A 33 -1.99 3.70 -5.53
C GLU A 33 -1.06 3.02 -6.54
N TRP A 34 0.01 2.41 -6.04
CA TRP A 34 0.99 1.72 -6.87
C TRP A 34 0.38 0.58 -7.69
N MET A 35 -0.52 -0.21 -7.08
CA MET A 35 -1.20 -1.30 -7.79
C MET A 35 -2.09 -0.76 -8.91
N PHE A 36 -2.85 0.30 -8.63
CA PHE A 36 -3.72 0.95 -9.59
C PHE A 36 -2.93 1.56 -10.74
N GLU A 37 -1.91 2.37 -10.42
CA GLU A 37 -1.04 2.99 -11.42
C GLU A 37 -0.43 1.93 -12.32
N ARG A 38 0.15 0.86 -11.77
CA ARG A 38 0.73 -0.25 -12.52
C ARG A 38 -0.27 -0.84 -13.52
N ASP A 39 -1.51 -1.06 -13.11
CA ASP A 39 -2.54 -1.68 -13.95
C ASP A 39 -2.98 -0.73 -15.07
N VAL A 40 -3.15 0.56 -14.78
CA VAL A 40 -3.39 1.59 -15.82
C VAL A 40 -2.20 1.69 -16.77
N ASP A 41 -0.98 1.61 -16.26
CA ASP A 41 0.25 1.67 -17.05
C ASP A 41 0.39 0.46 -17.99
N ASN A 42 -0.02 -0.72 -17.54
CA ASN A 42 -0.07 -1.91 -18.37
C ASN A 42 -1.08 -1.75 -19.52
N MET A 43 -2.25 -1.18 -19.25
CA MET A 43 -3.24 -0.85 -20.28
C MET A 43 -2.67 0.19 -21.26
N ARG A 44 -2.06 1.26 -20.76
CA ARG A 44 -1.40 2.30 -21.56
C ARG A 44 -0.36 1.70 -22.52
N ARG A 45 0.53 0.84 -22.01
CA ARG A 45 1.58 0.18 -22.82
C ARG A 45 0.99 -0.79 -23.85
N TYR A 46 -0.08 -1.50 -23.51
CA TYR A 46 -0.71 -2.44 -24.43
C TYR A 46 -1.45 -1.72 -25.55
N PHE A 47 -2.34 -0.78 -25.22
CA PHE A 47 -3.11 -0.02 -26.19
C PHE A 47 -2.27 0.99 -26.96
N GLY A 48 -1.16 1.47 -26.38
CA GLY A 48 -0.19 2.33 -27.05
C GLY A 48 0.45 1.74 -28.31
N ARG A 49 0.38 0.41 -28.49
CA ARG A 49 0.79 -0.25 -29.74
C ARG A 49 -0.16 0.05 -30.90
N PHE A 50 -1.41 0.41 -30.61
CA PHE A 50 -2.46 0.72 -31.56
C PHE A 50 -2.81 2.21 -31.59
N ALA A 51 -2.64 2.91 -30.46
CA ALA A 51 -2.87 4.35 -30.29
C ALA A 51 -1.65 4.98 -29.59
N PRO A 52 -0.57 5.29 -30.32
CA PRO A 52 0.70 5.77 -29.75
C PRO A 52 0.57 7.02 -28.88
N GLU A 53 -0.44 7.86 -29.13
CA GLU A 53 -0.77 9.03 -28.33
C GLU A 53 -1.01 8.70 -26.85
N LEU A 54 -1.47 7.49 -26.52
CA LEU A 54 -1.64 7.04 -25.14
C LEU A 54 -0.31 6.93 -24.39
N LEU A 55 0.81 6.69 -25.09
CA LEU A 55 2.12 6.56 -24.43
C LEU A 55 2.61 7.88 -23.83
N ALA A 56 2.06 9.01 -24.30
CA ALA A 56 2.35 10.34 -23.80
C ALA A 56 1.40 10.80 -22.67
N THR A 57 0.45 9.95 -22.25
CA THR A 57 -0.52 10.29 -21.20
C THR A 57 -0.15 9.70 -19.85
N ASP A 58 -0.69 10.32 -18.80
CA ASP A 58 -0.48 9.94 -17.40
C ASP A 58 -1.82 9.71 -16.68
N TYR A 59 -2.67 8.90 -17.31
CA TYR A 59 -4.03 8.61 -16.79
C TYR A 59 -4.03 7.96 -15.41
N GLY A 60 -3.01 7.16 -15.07
CA GLY A 60 -2.95 6.50 -13.75
C GLY A 60 -2.93 7.52 -12.64
N LYS A 61 -2.00 8.46 -12.71
CA LYS A 61 -1.84 9.52 -11.70
C LYS A 61 -3.00 10.52 -11.71
N GLU A 62 -3.50 10.88 -12.90
CA GLU A 62 -4.66 11.77 -13.01
C GLU A 62 -5.92 11.18 -12.36
N ILE A 63 -6.21 9.89 -12.60
CA ILE A 63 -7.36 9.23 -12.00
C ILE A 63 -7.17 9.08 -10.48
N TRP A 64 -5.96 8.73 -10.04
CA TRP A 64 -5.67 8.58 -8.61
C TRP A 64 -5.83 9.91 -7.86
N ALA A 65 -5.31 11.01 -8.40
CA ALA A 65 -5.46 12.33 -7.78
C ALA A 65 -6.92 12.78 -7.69
N LEU A 66 -7.74 12.50 -8.71
CA LEU A 66 -9.19 12.74 -8.64
C LEU A 66 -9.87 11.88 -7.58
N TYR A 67 -9.42 10.63 -7.42
CA TYR A 67 -9.93 9.73 -6.38
C TYR A 67 -9.59 10.24 -4.98
N GLU A 68 -8.33 10.62 -4.73
CA GLU A 68 -7.88 11.16 -3.44
C GLU A 68 -8.56 12.48 -3.09
N ALA A 69 -8.82 13.34 -4.09
CA ALA A 69 -9.57 14.58 -3.91
C ALA A 69 -11.08 14.35 -3.69
N GLY A 70 -11.59 13.12 -3.90
CA GLY A 70 -13.02 12.82 -3.85
C GLY A 70 -13.82 13.36 -5.04
N GLU A 71 -13.14 13.72 -6.13
CA GLU A 71 -13.71 14.34 -7.35
C GLU A 71 -13.83 13.33 -8.51
N LEU A 72 -13.43 12.07 -8.30
CA LEU A 72 -13.59 11.02 -9.29
C LEU A 72 -15.06 10.60 -9.40
N HIS A 73 -15.65 10.86 -10.56
CA HIS A 73 -17.02 10.53 -10.90
C HIS A 73 -17.07 9.81 -12.26
N PRO A 74 -18.12 9.04 -12.56
CA PRO A 74 -18.27 8.37 -13.86
C PRO A 74 -18.19 9.32 -15.07
N GLU A 75 -18.56 10.59 -14.87
CA GLU A 75 -18.54 11.63 -15.91
C GLU A 75 -17.26 12.49 -15.91
N SER A 76 -16.31 12.21 -15.01
CA SER A 76 -15.07 12.98 -14.91
C SER A 76 -14.28 12.87 -16.21
N ARG A 77 -14.00 14.01 -16.84
CA ARG A 77 -13.26 14.06 -18.11
C ARG A 77 -11.77 14.02 -17.85
N LEU A 78 -11.15 12.92 -18.26
CA LEU A 78 -9.70 12.75 -18.18
C LEU A 78 -9.01 13.45 -19.35
N THR A 79 -7.93 14.15 -19.04
CA THR A 79 -7.11 14.91 -19.99
C THR A 79 -5.86 14.15 -20.41
N GLY A 80 -5.48 13.12 -19.66
CA GLY A 80 -4.24 12.36 -19.82
C GLY A 80 -3.02 13.13 -19.34
N ARG A 81 -3.19 14.24 -18.62
CA ARG A 81 -2.08 15.07 -18.12
C ARG A 81 -2.09 15.12 -16.61
N PHE A 82 -0.92 14.91 -16.02
CA PHE A 82 -0.72 15.01 -14.58
C PHE A 82 0.55 15.81 -14.28
N VAL A 83 0.43 16.83 -13.42
CA VAL A 83 1.59 17.60 -12.95
C VAL A 83 2.22 16.83 -11.80
N HIS A 84 3.47 16.41 -12.00
CA HIS A 84 4.19 15.68 -10.96
C HIS A 84 4.65 16.64 -9.89
N ASP A 85 4.38 16.31 -8.63
CA ASP A 85 5.13 16.90 -7.54
C ASP A 85 6.55 16.35 -7.58
N THR A 86 7.48 17.20 -8.00
CA THR A 86 8.92 16.89 -8.03
C THR A 86 9.65 17.49 -6.84
N THR A 87 8.92 17.94 -5.82
CA THR A 87 9.52 18.46 -4.60
C THR A 87 10.40 17.37 -3.99
N PRO A 88 11.69 17.64 -3.74
CA PRO A 88 12.57 16.68 -3.09
C PRO A 88 11.98 16.34 -1.71
N VAL A 89 11.89 15.05 -1.41
CA VAL A 89 11.52 14.58 -0.07
C VAL A 89 12.64 14.98 0.89
N ASP A 90 12.27 15.59 2.02
CA ASP A 90 13.20 15.82 3.12
C ASP A 90 13.49 14.50 3.83
N VAL A 91 14.62 13.88 3.46
CA VAL A 91 15.03 12.59 4.00
C VAL A 91 15.42 12.72 5.47
N ASP A 92 15.94 13.87 5.90
CA ASP A 92 16.38 14.09 7.28
C ASP A 92 15.17 14.18 8.22
N GLU A 93 14.11 14.87 7.80
CA GLU A 93 12.82 14.89 8.51
C GLU A 93 12.22 13.48 8.60
N LEU A 94 12.18 12.73 7.48
CA LEU A 94 11.64 11.38 7.47
C LEU A 94 12.38 10.43 8.42
N MET A 95 13.72 10.48 8.42
CA MET A 95 14.54 9.65 9.31
C MET A 95 14.31 10.02 10.77
N THR A 96 14.13 11.31 11.08
CA THR A 96 13.79 11.78 12.43
C THR A 96 12.46 11.18 12.90
N VAL A 97 11.42 11.21 12.06
CA VAL A 97 10.11 10.63 12.38
C VAL A 97 10.21 9.10 12.59
N ILE A 98 10.99 8.41 11.76
CA ILE A 98 11.18 6.95 11.89
C ILE A 98 11.87 6.60 13.22
N ASP A 99 12.91 7.34 13.58
CA ASP A 99 13.65 7.09 14.82
C ASP A 99 12.79 7.41 16.05
N ASP A 100 12.00 8.48 16.03
CA ASP A 100 11.04 8.79 17.11
C ASP A 100 10.02 7.65 17.33
N VAL A 101 9.48 7.09 16.24
CA VAL A 101 8.54 5.95 16.32
C VAL A 101 9.23 4.70 16.85
N ARG A 102 10.47 4.44 16.45
CA ARG A 102 11.26 3.30 16.94
C ARG A 102 11.56 3.43 18.44
N ASP A 103 11.93 4.62 18.88
CA ASP A 103 12.21 4.90 20.29
C ASP A 103 10.96 4.75 21.15
N GLU A 104 9.81 5.23 20.67
CA GLU A 104 8.54 5.05 21.37
C GLU A 104 8.15 3.58 21.49
N GLU A 105 8.31 2.81 20.42
CA GLU A 105 8.06 1.38 20.44
C GLU A 105 9.02 0.63 21.38
N ALA A 106 10.31 1.01 21.40
CA ALA A 106 11.29 0.44 22.32
C ALA A 106 10.94 0.72 23.79
N ARG A 107 10.42 1.92 24.11
CA ARG A 107 9.94 2.25 25.45
C ARG A 107 8.73 1.40 25.85
N ARG A 108 7.79 1.18 24.93
CA ARG A 108 6.63 0.30 25.17
C ARG A 108 7.06 -1.13 25.45
N GLN A 109 7.98 -1.66 24.65
CA GLN A 109 8.52 -3.01 24.86
C GLN A 109 9.25 -3.12 26.20
N ALA A 110 10.09 -2.15 26.55
CA ALA A 110 10.78 -2.13 27.84
C ALA A 110 9.82 -2.00 29.05
N ALA A 111 8.67 -1.33 28.87
CA ALA A 111 7.65 -1.25 29.91
C ALA A 111 6.91 -2.59 30.10
N LEU A 112 6.66 -3.33 29.00
CA LEU A 112 6.08 -4.67 29.05
C LEU A 112 7.05 -5.67 29.68
N ASP A 113 8.32 -5.67 29.28
CA ASP A 113 9.35 -6.56 29.86
C ASP A 113 9.50 -6.32 31.37
N ARG A 114 9.47 -5.05 31.80
CA ARG A 114 9.52 -4.71 33.23
C ARG A 114 8.28 -5.17 34.00
N SER A 115 7.13 -5.28 33.35
CA SER A 115 5.90 -5.79 33.98
C SER A 115 5.89 -7.32 34.13
N ASP A 116 6.72 -8.03 33.37
CA ASP A 116 6.90 -9.50 33.45
C ASP A 116 8.07 -9.91 34.37
N GLU A 117 8.85 -8.96 34.91
CA GLU A 117 9.84 -9.26 35.95
C GLU A 117 9.15 -9.56 37.30
N PRO A 118 9.44 -10.70 37.95
CA PRO A 118 8.86 -11.02 39.24
C PRO A 118 9.24 -9.94 40.26
N GLY A 119 8.26 -9.51 41.06
CA GLY A 119 8.47 -8.47 42.06
C GLY A 119 9.61 -8.85 43.01
N VAL A 120 10.32 -7.87 43.58
CA VAL A 120 11.48 -8.10 44.46
C VAL A 120 11.16 -9.06 45.62
N GLU A 121 9.92 -9.02 46.10
CA GLU A 121 9.40 -9.89 47.16
C GLU A 121 9.13 -11.32 46.65
N GLU A 122 8.50 -11.47 45.48
CA GLU A 122 8.26 -12.75 44.81
C GLU A 122 9.57 -13.46 44.41
N ALA A 123 10.55 -12.71 43.91
CA ALA A 123 11.88 -13.22 43.60
C ALA A 123 12.63 -13.64 44.87
N ALA A 124 12.48 -12.91 45.98
CA ALA A 124 13.08 -13.26 47.27
C ALA A 124 12.46 -14.52 47.89
N GLU A 125 11.14 -14.69 47.76
CA GLU A 125 10.42 -15.89 48.18
C GLU A 125 10.89 -17.12 47.39
N ALA A 126 10.98 -17.03 46.06
CA ALA A 126 11.48 -18.11 45.22
C ALA A 126 12.93 -18.53 45.58
N TRP A 127 13.80 -17.57 45.91
CA TRP A 127 15.16 -17.83 46.37
C TRP A 127 15.19 -18.50 47.77
N GLN A 128 14.34 -18.06 48.70
CA GLN A 128 14.25 -18.68 50.03
C GLN A 128 13.69 -20.11 49.98
N GLU A 129 12.72 -20.36 49.11
CA GLU A 129 12.10 -21.67 48.95
C GLU A 129 13.09 -22.69 48.35
N SER A 130 13.94 -22.25 47.40
CA SER A 130 15.05 -23.03 46.87
C SER A 130 16.10 -23.43 47.93
N GLN A 131 16.35 -22.58 48.93
CA GLN A 131 17.30 -22.87 50.02
C GLN A 131 16.72 -23.79 51.09
N LYS A 132 15.39 -23.85 51.25
CA LYS A 132 14.71 -24.72 52.22
C LYS A 132 14.63 -26.19 51.80
N GLY A 133 14.84 -26.47 50.51
CA GLY A 133 14.78 -27.82 49.93
C GLY A 133 16.10 -28.61 49.90
N ARG A 134 17.16 -28.15 50.57
CA ARG A 134 18.48 -28.82 50.62
C ARG A 134 18.83 -29.35 51.99
#